data_AF-W8L6F0-F1
#
_entry.id   AF-W8L6F0-F1
#
_cell.length_a   1.000
_cell.length_b   1.000
_cell.length_c   1.000
_cell.angle_alpha   90.00
_cell.angle_beta   90.00
_cell.angle_gamma   90.00
#
_symmetry.space_group_name_H-M   'P 1'
#
loop_
_entity.id
_entity.type
_entity.pdbx_description
1 polymer ?
#
loop_
_entity_poly.entity_id
_entity_poly.type
_entity_poly.pdbx_seq_one_letter_code
_entity_poly.pdbx_strand_id
1 'polypeptide(L)'
;MIWETRLIPDDEKIISETLMELVDEAECHLVLTTGGTGPAPRDVTPEATLAIADRVMPGFGEQMRQISLTFVPTAILSRQVGVVRGSALIINLPGQPKAIAETLAGLPDASPPVYGIFAAVPYCIDLIGGPYLEADPKVCKAFRPAGRRPPPSDGHRGA
;
A
#
# COMPACT_ATOMS: atom_id res chain seq x y z
N MET A 1 15.07 9.13 -1.68
CA MET A 1 13.64 8.80 -1.80
C MET A 1 12.92 10.09 -2.14
N ILE A 2 12.17 10.11 -3.24
CA ILE A 2 11.38 11.26 -3.69
C ILE A 2 9.93 10.99 -3.28
N TRP A 3 9.24 12.00 -2.78
CA TRP A 3 7.83 11.90 -2.38
C TRP A 3 6.99 12.77 -3.30
N GLU A 4 5.98 12.15 -3.91
CA GLU A 4 4.94 12.86 -4.65
C GLU A 4 3.67 12.90 -3.82
N THR A 5 3.17 14.10 -3.54
CA THR A 5 1.97 14.30 -2.71
C THR A 5 0.88 14.98 -3.53
N ARG A 6 -0.37 14.54 -3.34
CA ARG A 6 -1.56 15.16 -3.93
C ARG A 6 -2.65 15.29 -2.86
N LEU A 7 -3.40 16.38 -2.91
CA LEU A 7 -4.62 16.59 -2.12
C LEU A 7 -5.76 16.86 -3.09
N ILE A 8 -6.73 15.96 -3.12
CA ILE A 8 -7.80 15.92 -4.12
C ILE A 8 -9.15 15.67 -3.46
N PRO A 9 -10.27 16.08 -4.09
CA PRO A 9 -11.61 15.76 -3.60
C PRO A 9 -11.98 14.28 -3.78
N ASP A 10 -13.03 13.85 -3.07
CA ASP A 10 -13.66 12.53 -3.24
C ASP A 10 -14.47 12.47 -4.55
N ASP A 11 -13.77 12.42 -5.68
CA ASP A 11 -14.34 12.29 -7.02
C ASP A 11 -13.64 11.14 -7.75
N GLU A 12 -14.42 10.17 -8.23
CA GLU A 12 -13.89 8.92 -8.77
C GLU A 12 -12.96 9.14 -9.97
N LYS A 13 -13.32 10.09 -10.84
CA LYS A 13 -12.53 10.40 -12.04
C LYS A 13 -11.24 11.11 -11.67
N ILE A 14 -11.30 12.13 -10.80
CA ILE A 14 -10.11 12.86 -10.35
C ILE A 14 -9.14 11.91 -9.62
N ILE A 15 -9.65 11.02 -8.78
CA ILE A 15 -8.82 10.01 -8.09
C ILE A 15 -8.17 9.08 -9.12
N SER A 16 -8.92 8.55 -10.08
CA SER A 16 -8.39 7.66 -11.12
C SER A 16 -7.28 8.33 -11.94
N GLU A 17 -7.51 9.56 -12.39
CA GLU A 17 -6.54 10.35 -13.16
C GLU A 17 -5.28 10.64 -12.34
N THR A 18 -5.44 11.00 -11.06
CA THR A 18 -4.31 11.24 -10.16
C THR A 18 -3.49 9.97 -9.92
N LEU A 19 -4.14 8.82 -9.74
CA LEU A 19 -3.45 7.54 -9.57
C LEU A 19 -2.67 7.15 -10.83
N MET A 20 -3.23 7.38 -12.02
CA MET A 20 -2.53 7.17 -13.28
C MET A 20 -1.35 8.11 -13.44
N GLU A 21 -1.50 9.42 -13.18
CA GLU A 21 -0.40 10.40 -13.23
C GLU A 21 0.76 9.99 -12.31
N LEU A 22 0.46 9.62 -11.06
CA LEU A 22 1.49 9.23 -10.09
C LEU A 22 2.27 7.98 -10.54
N VAL A 23 1.61 7.01 -11.17
CA VAL A 23 2.25 5.76 -11.61
C VAL A 23 2.94 5.94 -12.96
N ASP A 24 2.25 6.52 -13.93
CA ASP A 24 2.66 6.49 -15.34
C ASP A 24 3.58 7.67 -15.69
N GLU A 25 3.41 8.82 -15.04
CA GLU A 25 4.18 10.05 -15.35
C GLU A 25 5.23 10.34 -14.28
N ALA A 26 4.87 10.21 -13.00
CA ALA A 26 5.79 10.42 -11.89
C ALA A 26 6.58 9.16 -11.49
N GLU A 27 6.33 8.03 -12.16
CA GLU A 27 7.04 6.76 -11.97
C GLU A 27 7.05 6.26 -10.51
N CYS A 28 5.95 6.50 -9.77
CA CYS A 28 5.81 6.00 -8.40
C CYS A 28 5.69 4.47 -8.39
N HIS A 29 6.58 3.80 -7.66
CA HIS A 29 6.54 2.34 -7.46
C HIS A 29 5.58 1.90 -6.34
N LEU A 30 5.19 2.83 -5.47
CA LEU A 30 4.25 2.62 -4.38
C LEU A 30 3.37 3.87 -4.25
N VAL A 31 2.06 3.69 -4.31
CA VAL A 31 1.08 4.75 -4.04
C VAL A 31 0.21 4.34 -2.86
N LEU A 32 0.13 5.22 -1.86
CA LEU A 32 -0.70 5.04 -0.68
C LEU A 32 -1.78 6.12 -0.70
N THR A 33 -3.05 5.72 -0.79
CA THR A 33 -4.18 6.65 -0.61
C THR A 33 -4.67 6.62 0.82
N THR A 34 -5.33 7.68 1.29
CA THR A 34 -5.89 7.76 2.63
C THR A 34 -7.26 8.41 2.59
N GLY A 35 -8.28 7.72 3.11
CA GLY A 35 -9.67 8.20 3.12
C GLY A 35 -10.53 7.65 1.98
N GLY A 36 -11.82 7.98 1.99
CA GLY A 36 -12.77 7.63 0.92
C GLY A 36 -13.06 6.13 0.74
N THR A 37 -12.81 5.29 1.75
CA THR A 37 -13.01 3.83 1.68
C THR A 37 -14.24 3.31 2.43
N GLY A 38 -15.04 4.18 3.04
CA GLY A 38 -16.23 3.78 3.78
C GLY A 38 -17.42 3.40 2.89
N PRO A 39 -18.59 3.16 3.50
CA PRO A 39 -19.82 2.83 2.77
C PRO A 39 -20.62 4.07 2.33
N ALA A 40 -20.17 5.29 2.64
CA ALA A 40 -20.94 6.48 2.29
C ALA A 40 -20.93 6.69 0.77
N PRO A 41 -21.99 7.29 0.16
CA PRO A 41 -22.05 7.48 -1.30
C PRO A 41 -20.90 8.29 -1.91
N ARG A 42 -20.26 9.15 -1.12
CA ARG A 42 -19.09 9.93 -1.54
C ARG A 42 -17.78 9.16 -1.46
N ASP A 43 -17.73 8.08 -0.70
CA ASP A 43 -16.51 7.31 -0.51
C ASP A 43 -16.31 6.47 -1.78
N VAL A 44 -15.48 6.93 -2.71
CA VAL A 44 -15.32 6.33 -4.06
C VAL A 44 -13.88 5.92 -4.38
N THR A 45 -12.97 5.99 -3.40
CA THR A 45 -11.55 5.67 -3.60
C THR A 45 -11.31 4.22 -4.07
N PRO A 46 -12.00 3.19 -3.52
CA PRO A 46 -11.85 1.82 -4.00
C PRO A 46 -12.28 1.64 -5.45
N GLU A 47 -13.39 2.24 -5.88
CA GLU A 47 -13.89 2.22 -7.26
C GLU A 47 -12.86 2.83 -8.21
N ALA A 48 -12.39 4.04 -7.90
CA ALA A 48 -11.36 4.71 -8.70
C ALA A 48 -10.07 3.90 -8.80
N THR A 49 -9.66 3.27 -7.69
CA THR A 49 -8.47 2.42 -7.65
C THR A 49 -8.64 1.16 -8.50
N LEU A 50 -9.81 0.53 -8.47
CA LEU A 50 -10.13 -0.65 -9.27
C LEU A 50 -10.25 -0.33 -10.77
N ALA A 51 -10.76 0.86 -11.11
CA ALA A 51 -10.96 1.29 -12.50
C ALA A 51 -9.64 1.37 -13.31
N ILE A 52 -8.51 1.61 -12.63
CA ILE A 52 -7.18 1.77 -13.24
C ILE A 52 -6.24 0.58 -13.00
N ALA A 53 -6.74 -0.49 -12.38
CA ALA A 53 -5.97 -1.65 -11.99
C ALA A 53 -5.70 -2.62 -13.15
N ASP A 54 -4.43 -3.04 -13.30
CA ASP A 54 -4.07 -4.15 -14.17
C ASP A 54 -4.34 -5.49 -13.47
N ARG A 55 -4.16 -5.53 -12.14
CA ARG A 55 -4.40 -6.71 -11.31
C ARG A 55 -4.85 -6.33 -9.91
N VAL A 56 -5.89 -7.01 -9.42
CA VAL A 56 -6.35 -6.88 -8.03
C VAL A 56 -5.53 -7.78 -7.11
N MET A 57 -5.18 -7.27 -5.93
CA MET A 57 -4.47 -7.99 -4.88
C MET A 57 -5.40 -8.19 -3.66
N PRO A 58 -6.33 -9.15 -3.72
CA PRO A 58 -7.42 -9.27 -2.73
C PRO A 58 -6.93 -9.43 -1.29
N GLY A 59 -5.80 -10.12 -1.10
CA GLY A 59 -5.19 -10.33 0.20
C GLY A 59 -4.84 -9.03 0.95
N PHE A 60 -4.55 -7.92 0.27
CA PHE A 60 -4.34 -6.63 0.94
C PHE A 60 -5.64 -6.13 1.57
N GLY A 61 -6.73 -6.09 0.81
CA GLY A 61 -8.03 -5.62 1.34
C GLY A 61 -8.52 -6.48 2.50
N GLU A 62 -8.41 -7.80 2.37
CA GLU A 62 -8.75 -8.76 3.42
C GLU A 62 -7.91 -8.55 4.68
N GLN A 63 -6.58 -8.54 4.54
CA GLN A 63 -5.68 -8.43 5.69
C GLN A 63 -5.77 -7.07 6.37
N MET A 64 -5.91 -5.97 5.62
CA MET A 64 -6.10 -4.64 6.23
C MET A 64 -7.38 -4.59 7.07
N ARG A 65 -8.47 -5.23 6.63
CA ARG A 65 -9.71 -5.34 7.44
C ARG A 65 -9.51 -6.22 8.68
N GLN A 66 -8.81 -7.35 8.55
CA GLN A 66 -8.50 -8.23 9.68
C GLN A 66 -7.62 -7.54 10.73
N ILE A 67 -6.61 -6.77 10.31
CA ILE A 67 -5.79 -5.95 11.21
C ILE A 67 -6.67 -4.89 11.87
N SER A 68 -7.45 -4.14 11.10
CA SER A 68 -8.30 -3.07 11.64
C SER A 68 -9.34 -3.58 12.66
N LEU A 69 -9.82 -4.82 12.49
CA LEU A 69 -10.75 -5.48 13.41
C LEU A 69 -10.20 -5.68 14.82
N THR A 70 -8.87 -5.68 15.01
CA THR A 70 -8.27 -5.76 16.35
C THR A 70 -8.42 -4.46 17.13
N PHE A 71 -8.75 -3.35 16.46
CA PHE A 71 -8.89 -2.02 17.05
C PHE A 71 -10.34 -1.56 17.10
N VAL A 72 -11.11 -1.80 16.03
CA VAL A 72 -12.50 -1.37 15.91
C VAL A 72 -13.39 -2.41 15.22
N PRO A 73 -14.55 -2.80 15.79
CA PRO A 73 -15.46 -3.77 15.18
C PRO A 73 -16.04 -3.34 13.82
N THR A 74 -16.16 -2.04 13.59
CA THR A 74 -16.71 -1.47 12.35
C THR A 74 -15.73 -1.51 11.17
N ALA A 75 -14.51 -2.02 11.36
CA ALA A 75 -13.52 -2.17 10.30
C ALA A 75 -14.04 -2.95 9.07
N ILE A 76 -15.02 -3.82 9.26
CA ILE A 76 -15.67 -4.58 8.17
C ILE A 76 -16.38 -3.70 7.14
N LEU A 77 -16.72 -2.45 7.50
CA LEU A 77 -17.39 -1.50 6.60
C LEU A 77 -16.44 -0.89 5.57
N SER A 78 -15.13 -1.04 5.75
CA SER A 78 -14.14 -0.51 4.81
C SER A 78 -14.09 -1.35 3.53
N ARG A 79 -14.18 -0.67 2.39
CA ARG A 79 -14.10 -1.25 1.05
C ARG A 79 -12.69 -1.15 0.44
N GLN A 80 -11.68 -0.87 1.27
CA GLN A 80 -10.27 -0.75 0.86
C GLN A 80 -9.78 -1.95 0.05
N VAL A 81 -8.94 -1.65 -0.95
CA VAL A 81 -8.29 -2.63 -1.83
C VAL A 81 -6.79 -2.36 -1.95
N GLY A 82 -6.07 -3.38 -2.43
CA GLY A 82 -4.74 -3.23 -3.01
C GLY A 82 -4.75 -3.69 -4.45
N VAL A 83 -4.06 -2.98 -5.34
CA VAL A 83 -3.99 -3.29 -6.77
C VAL A 83 -2.57 -3.06 -7.30
N VAL A 84 -2.27 -3.66 -8.45
CA VAL A 84 -1.08 -3.38 -9.23
C VAL A 84 -1.49 -2.65 -10.51
N ARG A 85 -0.71 -1.62 -10.86
CA ARG A 85 -0.72 -0.94 -12.16
C ARG A 85 0.72 -0.83 -12.65
N GLY A 86 1.04 -1.35 -13.82
CA GLY A 86 2.41 -1.46 -14.33
C GLY A 86 3.31 -2.17 -13.32
N SER A 87 4.36 -1.46 -12.88
CA SER A 87 5.31 -1.94 -11.84
C SER A 87 5.07 -1.29 -10.48
N ALA A 88 3.88 -0.71 -10.25
CA ALA A 88 3.51 -0.01 -9.03
C ALA A 88 2.46 -0.78 -8.21
N LEU A 89 2.63 -0.73 -6.90
CA LEU A 89 1.62 -1.19 -5.94
C LEU A 89 0.80 0.01 -5.44
N ILE A 90 -0.52 -0.09 -5.47
CA ILE A 90 -1.43 0.93 -4.95
C ILE A 90 -2.24 0.32 -3.80
N ILE A 91 -2.28 1.00 -2.65
CA ILE A 91 -3.00 0.54 -1.45
C ILE A 91 -3.91 1.66 -0.94
N ASN A 92 -5.18 1.35 -0.69
CA ASN A 92 -6.09 2.29 -0.02
C ASN A 92 -6.03 2.10 1.49
N LEU A 93 -5.61 3.14 2.21
CA LEU A 93 -5.50 3.13 3.66
C LEU A 93 -6.70 3.87 4.30
N PRO A 94 -6.97 3.61 5.59
CA PRO A 94 -7.96 4.37 6.35
C PRO A 94 -7.66 5.88 6.38
N GLY A 95 -8.67 6.71 6.63
CA GLY A 95 -8.52 8.17 6.69
C GLY A 95 -7.93 8.73 8.00
N GLN A 96 -7.85 7.94 9.07
CA GLN A 96 -7.36 8.41 10.38
C GLN A 96 -5.88 8.07 10.56
N PRO A 97 -5.01 9.02 10.97
CA PRO A 97 -3.57 8.79 11.15
C PRO A 97 -3.23 7.58 12.03
N LYS A 98 -3.99 7.38 13.12
CA LYS A 98 -3.82 6.23 14.01
C LYS A 98 -4.10 4.91 13.29
N ALA A 99 -5.23 4.82 12.58
CA ALA A 99 -5.61 3.61 11.84
C ALA A 99 -4.65 3.30 10.68
N ILE A 100 -4.07 4.34 10.05
CA ILE A 100 -3.01 4.17 9.05
C ILE A 100 -1.79 3.49 9.68
N ALA A 101 -1.27 4.03 10.78
CA ALA A 101 -0.10 3.48 11.47
C ALA A 101 -0.35 2.03 11.93
N GLU A 102 -1.52 1.76 12.52
CA GLU A 102 -1.95 0.43 12.97
C GLU A 102 -2.05 -0.56 11.80
N THR A 103 -2.59 -0.15 10.66
CA THR A 103 -2.73 -1.01 9.46
C THR A 103 -1.36 -1.35 8.86
N LEU A 104 -0.46 -0.37 8.81
CA LEU A 104 0.88 -0.55 8.24
C LEU A 104 1.79 -1.39 9.14
N ALA A 105 1.76 -1.17 10.46
CA ALA A 105 2.65 -1.82 11.42
C ALA A 105 2.09 -3.14 12.00
N GLY A 106 0.76 -3.23 12.13
CA GLY A 106 0.10 -4.34 12.81
C GLY A 106 0.33 -4.34 14.33
N LEU A 107 0.23 -5.54 14.92
CA LEU A 107 0.47 -5.83 16.33
C LEU A 107 1.46 -7.00 16.44
N PRO A 108 2.77 -6.77 16.20
CA PRO A 108 3.77 -7.83 16.22
C PRO A 108 3.94 -8.48 17.61
N ASP A 109 3.61 -7.77 18.68
CA ASP A 109 3.71 -8.25 20.07
C ASP A 109 2.42 -8.93 20.58
N ALA A 110 1.38 -9.06 19.74
CA ALA A 110 0.16 -9.80 20.10
C ALA A 110 0.40 -11.32 20.11
N SER A 111 -0.54 -12.06 20.73
CA SER A 111 -0.54 -13.52 20.74
C SER A 111 -1.85 -14.07 20.19
N PRO A 112 -1.89 -14.61 18.95
CA PRO A 112 -0.79 -14.69 17.99
C PRO A 112 -0.39 -13.30 17.42
N PRO A 113 0.82 -13.15 16.87
CA PRO A 113 1.27 -11.89 16.28
C PRO A 113 0.45 -11.56 15.04
N VAL A 114 0.12 -10.28 14.88
CA VAL A 114 -0.57 -9.77 13.70
C VAL A 114 0.40 -8.86 12.94
N TYR A 115 0.95 -9.35 11.84
CA TYR A 115 1.85 -8.52 11.03
C TYR A 115 1.08 -7.45 10.26
N GLY A 116 1.61 -6.23 10.25
CA GLY A 116 1.10 -5.15 9.43
C GLY A 116 1.31 -5.41 7.94
N ILE A 117 0.47 -4.82 7.10
CA ILE A 117 0.53 -5.07 5.64
C ILE A 117 1.83 -4.61 5.00
N PHE A 118 2.54 -3.65 5.61
CA PHE A 118 3.80 -3.14 5.06
C PHE A 118 4.90 -4.21 5.04
N ALA A 119 4.77 -5.24 5.87
CA ALA A 119 5.71 -6.35 5.94
C ALA A 119 5.83 -7.12 4.60
N ALA A 120 4.79 -7.08 3.75
CA ALA A 120 4.76 -7.68 2.41
C ALA A 120 5.11 -6.70 1.28
N VAL A 121 5.09 -5.38 1.53
CA VAL A 121 5.21 -4.35 0.49
C VAL A 121 6.57 -4.40 -0.24
N PRO A 122 7.73 -4.45 0.44
CA PRO A 122 9.02 -4.50 -0.24
C PRO A 122 9.15 -5.68 -1.20
N TYR A 123 8.73 -6.87 -0.76
CA TYR A 123 8.81 -8.07 -1.60
C TYR A 123 7.79 -8.05 -2.75
N CYS A 124 6.61 -7.46 -2.54
CA CYS A 124 5.64 -7.24 -3.60
C CYS A 124 6.24 -6.36 -4.71
N ILE A 125 6.90 -5.25 -4.35
CA ILE A 125 7.55 -4.34 -5.30
C ILE A 125 8.68 -5.06 -6.05
N ASP A 126 9.50 -5.87 -5.36
CA ASP A 126 10.52 -6.70 -6.00
C ASP A 126 9.95 -7.74 -6.99
N LEU A 127 8.70 -8.19 -6.80
CA LEU A 127 8.05 -9.20 -7.64
C LEU A 127 7.39 -8.59 -8.88
N ILE A 128 6.95 -7.34 -8.80
CA ILE A 128 6.31 -6.62 -9.92
C ILE A 128 7.31 -5.80 -10.75
N GLY A 129 8.62 -5.96 -10.52
CA GLY A 129 9.68 -5.33 -11.31
C GLY A 129 10.11 -3.94 -10.84
N GLY A 130 9.68 -3.52 -9.65
CA GLY A 130 10.11 -2.26 -9.03
C GLY A 130 11.49 -2.34 -8.35
N PRO A 131 11.92 -1.24 -7.72
CA PRO A 131 13.21 -1.16 -7.05
C PRO A 131 13.25 -2.03 -5.80
N TYR A 132 14.47 -2.45 -5.42
CA TYR A 132 14.68 -3.16 -4.18
C TYR A 132 14.54 -2.24 -2.97
N LEU A 133 13.52 -2.47 -2.14
CA LEU A 133 13.27 -1.65 -0.95
C LEU A 133 13.77 -2.33 0.34
N GLU A 134 14.33 -1.56 1.25
CA GLU A 134 14.63 -1.98 2.61
C GLU A 134 13.78 -1.21 3.60
N ALA A 135 13.33 -1.89 4.67
CA ALA A 135 12.60 -1.28 5.76
C ALA A 135 13.49 -1.27 7.01
N ASP A 136 13.36 -0.23 7.84
CA ASP A 136 14.01 -0.22 9.16
C ASP A 136 13.40 -1.34 10.01
N PRO A 137 14.17 -2.36 10.42
CA PRO A 137 13.66 -3.49 11.20
C PRO A 137 13.13 -3.07 12.58
N LYS A 138 13.45 -1.86 13.07
CA LYS A 138 12.88 -1.30 14.29
C LYS A 138 11.44 -0.81 14.10
N VAL A 139 11.03 -0.54 12.87
CA VAL A 139 9.70 -0.03 12.52
C VAL A 139 8.85 -1.12 11.88
N CYS A 140 9.39 -1.83 10.89
CA CYS A 140 8.70 -2.91 10.21
C CYS A 140 9.71 -3.93 9.67
N LYS A 141 9.56 -5.21 10.05
CA LYS A 141 10.35 -6.29 9.48
C LYS A 141 9.78 -6.68 8.12
N ALA A 142 10.46 -6.28 7.05
CA ALA A 142 10.15 -6.73 5.70
C ALA A 142 10.41 -8.24 5.57
N PHE A 143 9.43 -9.00 5.07
CA PHE A 143 9.57 -10.44 4.85
C PHE A 143 9.95 -10.75 3.40
N ARG A 144 10.96 -11.59 3.22
CA ARG A 144 11.37 -12.15 1.93
C ARG A 144 11.61 -13.67 2.10
N PRO A 145 11.29 -14.50 1.09
CA PRO A 145 11.66 -15.91 1.09
C PRO A 145 13.19 -16.10 1.19
N ALA A 146 13.61 -17.21 1.81
CA ALA A 146 15.03 -17.53 1.93
C ALA A 146 15.71 -17.60 0.55
N GLY A 147 16.85 -16.93 0.41
CA GLY A 147 17.68 -16.96 -0.80
C GLY A 147 17.56 -15.75 -1.74
N ARG A 148 16.54 -14.89 -1.58
CA ARG A 148 16.47 -13.63 -2.37
C ARG A 148 17.35 -12.57 -1.71
N ARG A 149 18.55 -12.39 -2.27
CA ARG A 149 19.52 -11.37 -1.84
C ARG A 149 19.19 -10.02 -2.51
N PRO A 150 19.64 -8.90 -1.92
CA PRO A 150 19.67 -7.63 -2.64
C PRO A 150 20.34 -7.82 -4.01
N PRO A 151 19.90 -7.09 -5.05
CA PRO A 151 20.66 -7.04 -6.29
C PRO A 151 22.11 -6.63 -5.95
N PRO A 152 23.11 -7.14 -6.70
CA PRO A 152 24.48 -6.72 -6.52
C PRO A 152 24.52 -5.19 -6.54
N SER A 153 25.17 -4.57 -5.56
CA SER A 153 25.38 -3.12 -5.59
C SER A 153 26.14 -2.80 -6.87
N ASP A 154 25.51 -2.09 -7.81
CA ASP A 154 26.21 -1.64 -9.01
C ASP A 154 27.41 -0.81 -8.57
N GLY A 155 28.60 -1.39 -8.76
CA GLY A 155 29.87 -0.72 -8.60
C GLY A 155 30.06 0.28 -9.74
N HIS A 156 29.33 1.39 -9.72
CA HIS A 156 29.66 2.61 -10.45
C HIS A 156 29.88 3.68 -9.38
N ARG A 157 31.09 3.71 -8.80
CA ARG A 157 32.18 4.62 -9.19
C ARG A 157 31.68 6.04 -9.39
N GLY A 158 32.06 6.91 -8.47
CA GLY A 158 32.18 8.32 -8.78
C GLY A 158 33.11 8.51 -9.98
N ALA A 159 32.67 9.40 -10.87
CA ALA A 159 33.46 10.30 -11.68
C ALA A 159 32.48 11.39 -12.16
#